data_AF-A0A9P0PYV8-F1
#
_entry.id   AF-A0A9P0PYV8-F1
#
_cell.length_a   1.000
_cell.length_b   1.000
_cell.length_c   1.000
_cell.angle_alpha   90.00
_cell.angle_beta   90.00
_cell.angle_gamma   90.00
#
_symmetry.space_group_name_H-M   'P 1'
#
loop_
_entity.id
_entity.type
_entity.pdbx_description
1 polymer ?
#
loop_
_entity_poly.entity_id
_entity_poly.type
_entity_poly.pdbx_seq_one_letter_code
_entity_poly.pdbx_strand_id
1 'polypeptide(L)'
;MFQIMKSIDEIYNLLLFVCCTVSQIYMVFLHPQKVQEILQAISTTENAPYKNISPKSLFWIAFCVISIEAIAVLTADTILWTDMVGFKLYQFYILRNVQYYQTDMMLLLEMWLCIEQKCRFKHLNVQLDDILKKFNVDAKKASKGLNSFQIEIEVRRIKKCHNRLCNITETFCEVFGTLIVLQVIFHICIVISYTLNIMHYLLIASGYAVWFDDRIAIGSALFLFNNTVSIGTIL
;
A
#
# COMPACT_ATOMS: atom_id res chain seq x y z
N MET A 1 -12.85 1.79 33.25
CA MET A 1 -11.78 2.15 32.30
C MET A 1 -11.19 0.93 31.60
N PHE A 2 -10.74 -0.11 32.33
CA PHE A 2 -10.31 -1.39 31.76
C PHE A 2 -11.36 -2.05 30.83
N GLN A 3 -12.66 -1.97 31.19
CA GLN A 3 -13.76 -2.42 30.32
C GLN A 3 -13.91 -1.58 29.03
N ILE A 4 -13.58 -0.28 29.07
CA ILE A 4 -13.65 0.59 27.88
C ILE A 4 -12.51 0.25 26.92
N MET A 5 -11.27 0.09 27.43
CA MET A 5 -10.13 -0.36 26.61
C MET A 5 -10.37 -1.74 26.00
N LYS A 6 -10.92 -2.68 26.78
CA LYS A 6 -11.31 -4.00 26.27
C LYS A 6 -12.36 -3.91 25.15
N SER A 7 -13.37 -3.05 25.32
CA SER A 7 -14.41 -2.85 24.30
C SER A 7 -13.83 -2.22 23.03
N ILE A 8 -12.88 -1.30 23.15
CA ILE A 8 -12.18 -0.68 22.01
C ILE A 8 -11.35 -1.73 21.26
N ASP A 9 -10.59 -2.57 21.97
CA ASP A 9 -9.80 -3.66 21.37
C ASP A 9 -10.69 -4.71 20.66
N GLU A 10 -11.86 -5.03 21.23
CA GLU A 10 -12.82 -5.95 20.62
C GLU A 10 -13.44 -5.37 19.34
N ILE A 11 -13.86 -4.09 19.36
CA ILE A 11 -14.35 -3.37 18.18
C ILE A 11 -13.25 -3.28 17.11
N TYR A 12 -12.03 -3.02 17.54
CA TYR A 12 -10.86 -2.94 16.67
C TYR A 12 -10.60 -4.27 15.94
N ASN A 13 -10.53 -5.37 16.69
CA ASN A 13 -10.30 -6.70 16.12
C ASN A 13 -11.44 -7.12 15.18
N LEU A 14 -12.68 -6.75 15.51
CA LEU A 14 -13.82 -6.98 14.64
C LEU A 14 -13.70 -6.19 13.34
N LEU A 15 -13.34 -4.90 13.40
CA LEU A 15 -13.14 -4.07 12.22
C LEU A 15 -11.99 -4.58 11.34
N LEU A 16 -10.87 -4.99 11.95
CA LEU A 16 -9.74 -5.61 11.23
C LEU A 16 -10.20 -6.88 10.49
N PHE A 17 -10.89 -7.77 11.22
CA PHE A 17 -11.42 -9.00 10.67
C PHE A 17 -12.38 -8.74 9.49
N VAL A 18 -13.31 -7.79 9.65
CA VAL A 18 -14.25 -7.40 8.59
C VAL A 18 -13.49 -6.82 7.41
N CYS A 19 -12.52 -5.93 7.63
CA CYS A 19 -11.72 -5.32 6.57
C CYS A 19 -10.95 -6.38 5.76
N CYS A 20 -10.21 -7.28 6.43
CA CYS A 20 -9.47 -8.34 5.76
C CYS A 20 -10.40 -9.30 5.01
N THR A 21 -11.50 -9.71 5.64
CA THR A 21 -12.45 -10.68 5.05
C THR A 21 -13.17 -10.09 3.85
N VAL A 22 -13.67 -8.86 3.96
CA VAL A 22 -14.33 -8.15 2.85
C VAL A 22 -13.33 -7.93 1.71
N SER A 23 -12.11 -7.52 2.01
CA SER A 23 -11.06 -7.30 1.00
C SER A 23 -10.71 -8.60 0.26
N GLN A 24 -10.59 -9.72 0.97
CA GLN A 24 -10.34 -11.03 0.35
C GLN A 24 -11.53 -11.51 -0.48
N ILE A 25 -12.75 -11.38 0.04
CA ILE A 25 -13.97 -11.74 -0.72
C ILE A 25 -14.05 -10.92 -2.00
N TYR A 26 -13.81 -9.61 -1.90
CA TYR A 26 -13.91 -8.69 -3.01
C TYR A 26 -12.85 -8.97 -4.08
N MET A 27 -11.59 -9.16 -3.70
CA MET A 27 -10.51 -9.40 -4.66
C MET A 27 -10.51 -10.82 -5.25
N VAL A 28 -10.72 -11.84 -4.41
CA VAL A 28 -10.55 -13.25 -4.82
C VAL A 28 -11.81 -13.79 -5.47
N PHE A 29 -13.00 -13.40 -4.99
CA PHE A 29 -14.26 -14.00 -5.43
C PHE A 29 -15.09 -13.08 -6.32
N LEU A 30 -15.19 -11.77 -6.02
CA LEU A 30 -16.03 -10.86 -6.80
C LEU A 30 -15.33 -10.32 -8.06
N HIS A 31 -14.02 -10.05 -7.99
CA HIS A 31 -13.28 -9.45 -9.10
C HIS A 31 -11.99 -10.18 -9.53
N PRO A 32 -11.92 -11.52 -9.55
CA PRO A 32 -10.69 -12.23 -9.90
C PRO A 32 -10.21 -11.92 -11.33
N GLN A 33 -11.14 -11.77 -12.28
CA GLN A 33 -10.82 -11.46 -13.68
C GLN A 33 -10.23 -10.05 -13.83
N LYS A 34 -10.80 -9.05 -13.15
CA LYS A 34 -10.29 -7.67 -13.19
C LYS A 34 -8.90 -7.55 -12.58
N VAL A 35 -8.65 -8.27 -11.47
CA VAL A 35 -7.31 -8.36 -10.87
C VAL A 35 -6.32 -9.01 -11.84
N GLN A 36 -6.71 -10.10 -12.51
CA GLN A 36 -5.87 -10.72 -13.53
C GLN A 36 -5.62 -9.79 -14.73
N GLU A 37 -6.60 -9.03 -15.19
CA GLU A 37 -6.43 -8.05 -16.27
C GLU A 37 -5.41 -6.97 -15.90
N ILE A 38 -5.46 -6.45 -14.66
CA ILE A 38 -4.48 -5.48 -14.16
C ILE A 38 -3.07 -6.10 -14.15
N LEU A 39 -2.92 -7.31 -13.60
CA LEU A 39 -1.64 -8.00 -13.52
C LEU A 39 -1.06 -8.37 -14.89
N GLN A 40 -1.91 -8.84 -15.82
CA GLN A 40 -1.51 -9.16 -17.19
C GLN A 40 -1.17 -7.91 -18.00
N ALA A 41 -1.92 -6.82 -17.82
CA ALA A 41 -1.58 -5.56 -18.45
C ALA A 41 -0.23 -5.03 -17.96
N ILE A 42 0.12 -5.28 -16.70
CA ILE A 42 1.44 -4.93 -16.17
C ILE A 42 2.52 -5.82 -16.79
N SER A 43 2.37 -7.14 -16.77
CA SER A 43 3.37 -8.09 -17.27
C SER A 43 3.64 -7.97 -18.78
N THR A 44 2.60 -7.78 -19.60
CA THR A 44 2.73 -7.64 -21.06
C THR A 44 3.53 -6.41 -21.50
N THR A 45 3.80 -5.48 -20.58
CA THR A 45 4.52 -4.24 -20.84
C THR A 45 5.94 -4.24 -20.29
N GLU A 46 6.35 -5.27 -19.53
CA GLU A 46 7.74 -5.47 -19.07
C GLU A 46 8.73 -5.65 -20.24
N ASN A 47 8.25 -6.05 -21.43
CA ASN A 47 9.08 -6.18 -22.64
C ASN A 47 9.40 -4.83 -23.31
N ALA A 48 9.01 -3.71 -22.70
CA ALA A 48 9.33 -2.38 -23.23
C ALA A 48 10.73 -1.93 -22.73
N PRO A 49 11.60 -1.40 -23.62
CA PRO A 49 13.03 -1.29 -23.38
C PRO A 49 13.37 -0.09 -22.48
N TYR A 50 13.15 -0.16 -21.17
CA TYR A 50 13.39 0.99 -20.29
C TYR A 50 14.26 0.64 -19.08
N LYS A 51 15.45 1.27 -19.09
CA LYS A 51 16.52 1.20 -18.09
C LYS A 51 16.30 2.30 -17.05
N ASN A 52 16.17 1.94 -15.78
CA ASN A 52 17.13 2.40 -14.76
C ASN A 52 16.85 1.89 -13.35
N ILE A 53 15.64 1.41 -13.05
CA ILE A 53 15.29 0.53 -11.92
C ILE A 53 13.88 0.05 -12.28
N SER A 54 13.67 -1.26 -12.44
CA SER A 54 12.32 -1.73 -12.70
C SER A 54 11.51 -1.48 -11.42
N PRO A 55 10.29 -0.92 -11.49
CA PRO A 55 9.44 -0.74 -10.32
C PRO A 55 9.23 -2.03 -9.51
N LYS A 56 9.45 -3.18 -10.15
CA LYS A 56 9.55 -4.51 -9.54
C LYS A 56 10.72 -4.68 -8.57
N SER A 57 11.91 -4.16 -8.88
CA SER A 57 13.04 -4.20 -7.95
C SER A 57 12.79 -3.34 -6.71
N LEU A 58 12.15 -2.16 -6.87
CA LEU A 58 11.70 -1.35 -5.74
C LEU A 58 10.63 -2.08 -4.92
N PHE A 59 9.68 -2.76 -5.57
CA PHE A 59 8.70 -3.60 -4.89
C PHE A 59 9.36 -4.67 -4.03
N TRP A 60 10.32 -5.42 -4.57
CA TRP A 60 10.99 -6.48 -3.81
C TRP A 60 11.79 -5.92 -2.63
N ILE A 61 12.44 -4.76 -2.80
CA ILE A 61 13.13 -4.09 -1.69
C ILE A 61 12.11 -3.66 -0.62
N ALA A 62 11.03 -2.98 -1.01
CA ALA A 62 9.98 -2.55 -0.09
C ALA A 62 9.30 -3.75 0.61
N PHE A 63 9.02 -4.82 -0.13
CA PHE A 63 8.49 -6.08 0.39
C PHE A 63 9.41 -6.70 1.45
N CYS A 64 10.72 -6.76 1.17
CA CYS A 64 11.70 -7.25 2.13
C CYS A 64 11.75 -6.38 3.39
N VAL A 65 11.78 -5.05 3.23
CA VAL A 65 11.80 -4.10 4.35
C VAL A 65 10.55 -4.26 5.22
N ILE A 66 9.36 -4.22 4.63
CA ILE A 66 8.09 -4.37 5.35
C ILE A 66 7.98 -5.75 5.99
N SER A 67 8.44 -6.81 5.32
CA SER A 67 8.43 -8.16 5.90
C SER A 67 9.34 -8.27 7.11
N ILE A 68 10.56 -7.71 7.05
CA ILE A 68 11.49 -7.71 8.18
C ILE A 68 10.93 -6.88 9.32
N GLU A 69 10.39 -5.70 9.03
CA GLU A 69 9.76 -4.80 9.99
C GLU A 69 8.58 -5.49 10.69
N ALA A 70 7.68 -6.10 9.92
CA ALA A 70 6.54 -6.83 10.46
C ALA A 70 6.98 -8.00 11.34
N ILE A 71 7.97 -8.80 10.90
CA ILE A 71 8.50 -9.91 11.72
C ILE A 71 9.07 -9.38 13.04
N ALA A 72 9.81 -8.27 13.01
CA ALA A 72 10.39 -7.68 14.21
C ALA A 72 9.30 -7.21 15.19
N VAL A 73 8.27 -6.51 14.68
CA VAL A 73 7.16 -6.00 15.50
C VAL A 73 6.31 -7.13 16.05
N LEU A 74 5.98 -8.13 15.23
CA LEU A 74 5.24 -9.31 15.67
C LEU A 74 6.02 -10.10 16.72
N THR A 75 7.33 -10.24 16.56
CA THR A 75 8.17 -10.93 17.55
C THR A 75 8.21 -10.15 18.87
N ALA A 76 8.39 -8.83 18.82
CA ALA A 76 8.37 -7.98 20.00
C ALA A 76 7.01 -8.03 20.71
N ASP A 77 5.90 -7.90 19.98
CA ASP A 77 4.54 -8.00 20.51
C ASP A 77 4.29 -9.39 21.13
N THR A 78 4.73 -10.46 20.47
CA THR A 78 4.65 -11.83 20.99
C THR A 78 5.34 -11.99 22.33
N ILE A 79 6.60 -11.53 22.43
CA ILE A 79 7.39 -11.63 23.66
C ILE A 79 6.73 -10.82 24.77
N LEU A 80 6.38 -9.56 24.49
CA LEU A 80 5.77 -8.65 25.46
C LEU A 80 4.45 -9.19 26.02
N TRP A 81 3.53 -9.63 25.15
CA TRP A 81 2.24 -10.15 25.60
C TRP A 81 2.34 -11.52 26.26
N THR A 82 3.22 -12.40 25.76
CA THR A 82 3.42 -13.71 26.39
C THR A 82 3.98 -13.55 27.81
N ASP A 83 4.89 -12.61 28.02
CA ASP A 83 5.44 -12.30 29.35
C ASP A 83 4.39 -11.67 30.29
N MET A 84 3.49 -10.81 29.78
CA MET A 84 2.52 -10.09 30.62
C MET A 84 1.28 -10.91 30.98
N VAL A 85 0.66 -11.58 30.00
CA VAL A 85 -0.65 -12.25 30.19
C VAL A 85 -0.57 -13.77 30.02
N GLY A 86 0.60 -14.29 29.66
CA GLY A 86 0.83 -15.71 29.41
C GLY A 86 0.35 -16.17 28.03
N PHE A 87 0.98 -17.23 27.52
CA PHE A 87 0.70 -17.78 26.18
C PHE A 87 -0.78 -18.19 25.99
N LYS A 88 -1.44 -18.67 27.06
CA LYS A 88 -2.83 -19.12 27.02
C LYS A 88 -3.81 -18.02 26.61
N LEU A 89 -3.52 -16.76 26.95
CA LEU A 89 -4.29 -15.61 26.48
C LEU A 89 -3.76 -15.10 25.14
N TYR A 90 -2.43 -15.08 24.97
CA TYR A 90 -1.78 -14.59 23.75
C TYR A 90 -2.22 -15.31 22.47
N GLN A 91 -2.48 -16.63 22.54
CA GLN A 91 -2.89 -17.40 21.35
C GLN A 91 -4.10 -16.83 20.60
N PHE A 92 -5.00 -16.11 21.30
CA PHE A 92 -6.15 -15.46 20.68
C PHE A 92 -5.79 -14.19 19.89
N TYR A 93 -4.61 -13.62 20.14
CA TYR A 93 -4.06 -12.44 19.45
C TYR A 93 -3.18 -12.80 18.24
N ILE A 94 -2.81 -14.07 18.05
CA ILE A 94 -2.03 -14.52 16.88
C ILE A 94 -2.79 -14.20 15.57
N LEU A 95 -4.10 -14.46 15.54
CA LEU A 95 -4.92 -14.20 14.35
C LEU A 95 -4.94 -12.71 13.99
N ARG A 96 -5.04 -11.84 14.99
CA ARG A 96 -4.96 -10.37 14.83
C ARG A 96 -3.65 -9.98 14.16
N ASN A 97 -2.54 -10.54 14.64
CA ASN A 97 -1.20 -10.26 14.14
C ASN A 97 -1.00 -10.71 12.68
N VAL A 98 -1.58 -11.86 12.30
CA VAL A 98 -1.60 -12.32 10.90
C VAL A 98 -2.44 -11.38 10.01
N GLN A 99 -3.59 -10.91 10.50
CA GLN A 99 -4.47 -10.00 9.76
C GLN A 99 -3.85 -8.62 9.52
N TYR A 100 -3.11 -8.10 10.50
CA TYR A 100 -2.31 -6.89 10.31
C TYR A 100 -1.31 -7.05 9.16
N TYR A 101 -0.50 -8.11 9.21
CA TYR A 101 0.47 -8.40 8.15
C TYR A 101 -0.19 -8.54 6.76
N GLN A 102 -1.35 -9.19 6.69
CA GLN A 102 -2.11 -9.30 5.45
C GLN A 102 -2.57 -7.93 4.91
N THR A 103 -2.98 -7.03 5.80
CA THR A 103 -3.42 -5.68 5.43
C THR A 103 -2.25 -4.84 4.92
N ASP A 104 -1.09 -4.90 5.59
CA ASP A 104 0.12 -4.19 5.18
C ASP A 104 0.62 -4.66 3.81
N MET A 105 0.59 -5.98 3.58
CA MET A 105 0.96 -6.56 2.29
C MET A 105 -0.01 -6.19 1.16
N MET A 106 -1.30 -6.06 1.48
CA MET A 106 -2.30 -5.61 0.52
C MET A 106 -2.09 -4.14 0.15
N LEU A 107 -1.86 -3.28 1.14
CA LEU A 107 -1.56 -1.87 0.93
C LEU A 107 -0.28 -1.68 0.09
N LEU A 108 0.77 -2.46 0.38
CA LEU A 108 2.00 -2.46 -0.41
C LEU A 108 1.74 -2.82 -1.88
N LEU A 109 0.92 -3.85 -2.13
CA LEU A 109 0.56 -4.26 -3.49
C LEU A 109 -0.20 -3.13 -4.21
N GLU A 110 -1.20 -2.54 -3.56
CA GLU A 110 -2.00 -1.45 -4.11
C GLU A 110 -1.14 -0.22 -4.45
N MET A 111 -0.25 0.18 -3.55
CA MET A 111 0.67 1.30 -3.76
C MET A 111 1.67 1.01 -4.89
N TRP A 112 2.18 -0.22 -4.97
CA TRP A 112 3.03 -0.62 -6.08
C TRP A 112 2.30 -0.54 -7.42
N LEU A 113 1.06 -1.03 -7.50
CA LEU A 113 0.23 -0.93 -8.70
C LEU A 113 0.01 0.54 -9.12
N CYS A 114 -0.23 1.43 -8.16
CA CYS A 114 -0.34 2.87 -8.39
C CYS A 114 0.96 3.47 -8.95
N ILE A 115 2.11 3.16 -8.35
CA ILE A 115 3.43 3.64 -8.80
C ILE A 115 3.73 3.14 -10.21
N GLU A 116 3.43 1.88 -10.50
CA GLU A 116 3.60 1.26 -11.80
C GLU A 116 2.77 1.99 -12.87
N GLN A 117 1.49 2.28 -12.59
CA GLN A 117 0.64 3.07 -13.48
C GLN A 117 1.18 4.49 -13.68
N LYS A 118 1.60 5.17 -12.62
CA LYS A 118 2.19 6.52 -12.68
C LYS A 118 3.45 6.55 -13.56
N CYS A 119 4.35 5.59 -13.38
CA CYS A 119 5.55 5.45 -14.21
C CYS A 119 5.20 5.27 -15.68
N ARG A 120 4.14 4.51 -15.99
CA ARG A 120 3.68 4.29 -17.38
C ARG A 120 3.11 5.55 -18.03
N PHE A 121 2.30 6.32 -17.30
CA PHE A 121 1.82 7.61 -17.79
C PHE A 121 2.97 8.59 -18.04
N LYS A 122 3.91 8.68 -17.10
CA LYS A 122 5.13 9.50 -17.27
C LYS A 122 5.89 9.08 -18.52
N HIS A 123 5.98 7.79 -18.77
CA HIS A 123 6.67 7.26 -19.95
C HIS A 123 5.97 7.59 -21.27
N LEU A 124 4.64 7.41 -21.34
CA LEU A 124 3.87 7.84 -22.51
C LEU A 124 4.04 9.34 -22.79
N ASN A 125 4.08 10.16 -21.75
CA ASN A 125 4.31 11.59 -21.90
C ASN A 125 5.69 11.89 -22.50
N VAL A 126 6.75 11.19 -22.06
CA VAL A 126 8.10 11.33 -22.67
C VAL A 126 8.11 10.92 -24.14
N GLN A 127 7.45 9.80 -24.50
CA GLN A 127 7.35 9.37 -25.90
C GLN A 127 6.62 10.38 -26.77
N LEU A 128 5.53 10.96 -26.26
CA LEU A 128 4.79 11.99 -26.96
C LEU A 128 5.65 13.23 -27.17
N ASP A 129 6.40 13.64 -26.14
CA ASP A 129 7.29 14.79 -26.18
C ASP A 129 8.43 14.60 -27.21
N ASP A 130 8.97 13.37 -27.31
CA ASP A 130 9.99 13.02 -28.31
C ASP A 130 9.42 13.07 -29.75
N ILE A 131 8.19 12.61 -29.96
CA ILE A 131 7.52 12.73 -31.27
C ILE A 131 7.28 14.19 -31.63
N LEU A 132 6.81 15.00 -30.69
CA LEU A 132 6.59 16.43 -30.89
C LEU A 132 7.90 17.18 -31.19
N LYS A 133 9.00 16.79 -30.54
CA LYS A 133 10.34 17.33 -30.83
C LYS A 133 10.81 16.96 -32.24
N LYS A 134 10.66 15.70 -32.65
CA LYS A 134 10.97 15.27 -34.02
C LYS A 134 10.14 16.05 -35.04
N PHE A 135 8.83 16.21 -34.78
CA PHE A 135 7.94 17.00 -35.63
C PHE A 135 8.39 18.47 -35.75
N ASN A 136 8.76 19.13 -34.66
CA ASN A 136 9.22 20.52 -34.66
C ASN A 136 10.60 20.71 -35.32
N VAL A 137 11.51 19.74 -35.16
CA VAL A 137 12.83 19.75 -35.80
C VAL A 137 12.69 19.51 -37.30
N ASP A 138 11.82 18.60 -37.71
CA ASP A 138 11.59 18.27 -39.11
C ASP A 138 10.75 19.34 -39.82
N ALA A 139 9.77 19.98 -39.16
CA ALA A 139 9.05 21.12 -39.69
C ALA A 139 9.97 22.33 -39.99
N LYS A 140 11.04 22.51 -39.20
CA LYS A 140 12.09 23.51 -39.47
C LYS A 140 13.05 23.10 -40.60
N LYS A 141 13.21 21.79 -40.87
CA LYS A 141 14.14 21.25 -41.89
C LYS A 141 13.45 20.90 -43.22
N ALA A 142 12.13 20.74 -43.25
CA ALA A 142 11.40 20.17 -44.37
C ALA A 142 10.47 21.18 -45.06
N SER A 143 11.08 21.97 -45.95
CA SER A 143 10.52 22.29 -47.26
C SER A 143 10.50 21.06 -48.21
N LYS A 144 10.76 19.84 -47.70
CA LYS A 144 10.80 18.58 -48.46
C LYS A 144 10.14 17.44 -47.67
N GLY A 145 8.89 17.13 -48.04
CA GLY A 145 8.24 15.83 -47.89
C GLY A 145 8.42 15.13 -46.54
N LEU A 146 7.85 15.69 -45.48
CA LEU A 146 7.73 15.00 -44.19
C LEU A 146 6.77 13.81 -44.36
N ASN A 147 7.18 12.61 -43.94
CA ASN A 147 6.34 11.40 -43.90
C ASN A 147 5.24 11.56 -42.83
N SER A 148 4.25 12.42 -43.09
CA SER A 148 3.10 12.70 -42.22
C SER A 148 2.39 11.42 -41.76
N PHE A 149 2.37 10.40 -42.62
CA PHE A 149 1.81 9.09 -42.35
C PHE A 149 2.52 8.34 -41.21
N GLN A 150 3.84 8.45 -41.09
CA GLN A 150 4.60 7.74 -40.06
C GLN A 150 4.37 8.35 -38.67
N ILE A 151 4.31 9.69 -38.60
CA ILE A 151 3.96 10.41 -37.36
C ILE A 151 2.51 10.11 -36.97
N GLU A 152 1.59 10.08 -37.93
CA GLU A 152 0.19 9.72 -37.66
C GLU A 152 0.07 8.32 -37.06
N ILE A 153 0.82 7.34 -37.57
CA ILE A 153 0.87 5.98 -37.01
C ILE A 153 1.39 5.99 -35.58
N GLU A 154 2.48 6.71 -35.30
CA GLU A 154 3.06 6.78 -33.95
C GLU A 154 2.10 7.46 -32.95
N VAL A 155 1.45 8.56 -33.34
CA VAL A 155 0.45 9.26 -32.51
C VAL A 155 -0.77 8.36 -32.25
N ARG A 156 -1.28 7.65 -33.27
CA ARG A 156 -2.38 6.68 -33.09
C ARG A 156 -1.98 5.56 -32.13
N ARG A 157 -0.74 5.09 -32.19
CA ARG A 157 -0.21 4.07 -31.27
C ARG A 157 -0.16 4.59 -29.83
N ILE A 158 0.37 5.80 -29.60
CA ILE A 158 0.39 6.42 -28.26
C ILE A 158 -1.04 6.60 -27.74
N LYS A 159 -1.97 7.10 -28.56
CA LYS A 159 -3.38 7.25 -28.17
C LYS A 159 -3.99 5.92 -27.72
N LYS A 160 -3.72 4.83 -28.45
CA LYS A 160 -4.19 3.49 -28.08
C LYS A 160 -3.59 3.03 -26.74
N CYS A 161 -2.31 3.27 -26.52
CA CYS A 161 -1.65 2.95 -25.24
C CYS A 161 -2.22 3.79 -24.09
N HIS A 162 -2.43 5.09 -24.30
CA HIS A 162 -3.03 6.00 -23.31
C HIS A 162 -4.43 5.52 -22.91
N ASN A 163 -5.30 5.26 -23.89
CA ASN A 163 -6.65 4.76 -23.60
C ASN A 163 -6.60 3.42 -22.85
N ARG A 164 -5.68 2.52 -23.19
CA ARG A 164 -5.50 1.26 -22.46
C ARG A 164 -5.08 1.49 -21.01
N LEU A 165 -4.16 2.44 -20.75
CA LEU A 165 -3.78 2.79 -19.38
C LEU A 165 -4.93 3.40 -18.60
N CYS A 166 -5.72 4.31 -19.21
CA CYS A 166 -6.90 4.87 -18.57
C CYS A 166 -7.90 3.78 -18.19
N ASN A 167 -8.19 2.83 -19.09
CA ASN A 167 -9.08 1.71 -18.77
C ASN A 167 -8.53 0.86 -17.62
N ILE A 168 -7.22 0.61 -17.56
CA ILE A 168 -6.60 -0.12 -16.44
C ILE A 168 -6.75 0.66 -15.13
N THR A 169 -6.56 1.98 -15.16
CA THR A 169 -6.74 2.85 -13.99
C THR A 169 -8.19 2.86 -13.52
N GLU A 170 -9.17 2.92 -14.43
CA GLU A 170 -10.59 2.80 -14.11
C GLU A 170 -10.89 1.44 -13.45
N THR A 171 -10.45 0.34 -14.06
CA THR A 171 -10.59 -1.01 -13.47
C THR A 171 -9.91 -1.10 -12.11
N PHE A 172 -8.73 -0.49 -11.94
CA PHE A 172 -8.04 -0.43 -10.66
C PHE A 172 -8.86 0.32 -9.60
N CYS A 173 -9.41 1.48 -9.93
CA CYS A 173 -10.26 2.25 -9.01
C CYS A 173 -11.56 1.49 -8.66
N GLU A 174 -12.15 0.77 -9.60
CA GLU A 174 -13.32 -0.07 -9.34
C GLU A 174 -13.02 -1.24 -8.39
N VAL A 175 -11.81 -1.82 -8.48
CA VAL A 175 -11.42 -2.97 -7.67
C VAL A 175 -10.87 -2.55 -6.30
N PHE A 176 -10.01 -1.54 -6.26
CA PHE A 176 -9.26 -1.18 -5.07
C PHE A 176 -9.72 0.12 -4.43
N GLY A 177 -10.45 0.99 -5.14
CA GLY A 177 -10.78 2.34 -4.64
C GLY A 177 -11.53 2.32 -3.30
N THR A 178 -12.59 1.53 -3.20
CA THR A 178 -13.34 1.37 -1.93
C THR A 178 -12.49 0.72 -0.84
N LEU A 179 -11.63 -0.25 -1.21
CA LEU A 179 -10.77 -0.97 -0.26
C LEU A 179 -9.70 -0.04 0.33
N ILE A 180 -9.04 0.76 -0.52
CA ILE A 180 -8.07 1.78 -0.10
C ILE A 180 -8.72 2.75 0.89
N VAL A 181 -9.93 3.25 0.60
CA VAL A 181 -10.62 4.18 1.51
C VAL A 181 -10.89 3.52 2.87
N LEU A 182 -11.37 2.28 2.88
CA LEU A 182 -11.60 1.53 4.11
C LEU A 182 -10.30 1.29 4.89
N GLN A 183 -9.23 0.89 4.21
CA GLN A 183 -7.92 0.66 4.82
C GLN A 183 -7.31 1.94 5.39
N VAL A 184 -7.47 3.09 4.72
CA VAL A 184 -6.99 4.40 5.21
C VAL A 184 -7.76 4.84 6.45
N ILE A 185 -9.10 4.74 6.43
CA ILE A 185 -9.93 5.04 7.61
C ILE A 185 -9.49 4.16 8.79
N PHE A 186 -9.27 2.88 8.51
CA PHE A 186 -8.83 1.91 9.50
C PHE A 186 -7.44 2.24 10.07
N HIS A 187 -6.46 2.59 9.24
CA HIS A 187 -5.13 3.04 9.69
C HIS A 187 -5.22 4.30 10.56
N ILE A 188 -6.06 5.27 10.19
CA ILE A 188 -6.28 6.47 11.00
C ILE A 188 -6.83 6.08 12.39
N CYS A 189 -7.81 5.18 12.45
CA CYS A 189 -8.33 4.68 13.72
C CYS A 189 -7.26 3.98 14.57
N ILE A 190 -6.38 3.20 13.96
CA ILE A 190 -5.24 2.54 14.64
C ILE A 190 -4.32 3.59 15.25
N VAL A 191 -3.87 4.55 14.45
CA VAL A 191 -2.94 5.60 14.90
C VAL A 191 -3.54 6.38 16.07
N ILE A 192 -4.82 6.74 15.99
CA ILE A 192 -5.53 7.42 17.08
C ILE A 192 -5.58 6.54 18.33
N SER A 193 -5.99 5.26 18.21
CA SER A 193 -6.11 4.34 19.34
C SER A 193 -4.78 4.15 20.08
N TYR A 194 -3.70 3.88 19.33
CA TYR A 194 -2.37 3.73 19.93
C TYR A 194 -1.85 5.05 20.51
N THR A 195 -2.13 6.19 19.89
CA THR A 195 -1.72 7.50 20.45
C THR A 195 -2.42 7.78 21.76
N LEU A 196 -3.71 7.48 21.85
CA LEU A 196 -4.48 7.59 23.09
C LEU A 196 -3.96 6.65 24.18
N ASN A 197 -3.59 5.42 23.81
CA ASN A 197 -2.96 4.48 24.73
C ASN A 197 -1.62 5.02 25.25
N ILE A 198 -0.72 5.50 24.37
CA ILE A 198 0.55 6.10 24.80
C ILE A 198 0.32 7.32 25.71
N MET A 199 -0.58 8.23 25.34
CA MET A 199 -0.93 9.41 26.14
C MET A 199 -1.42 8.99 27.54
N HIS A 200 -2.29 7.99 27.60
CA HIS A 200 -2.78 7.44 28.86
C HIS A 200 -1.63 6.86 29.71
N TYR A 201 -0.73 6.12 29.07
CA TYR A 201 0.44 5.58 29.74
C TYR A 201 1.37 6.69 30.26
N LEU A 202 1.68 7.70 29.46
CA LEU A 202 2.50 8.84 29.89
C LEU A 202 1.86 9.62 31.04
N LEU A 203 0.54 9.78 31.03
CA LEU A 203 -0.22 10.42 32.11
C LEU A 203 -0.12 9.63 33.42
N ILE A 204 -0.28 8.31 33.38
CA ILE A 204 -0.16 7.46 34.57
C ILE A 204 1.32 7.46 35.08
N ALA A 205 2.31 7.43 34.18
CA ALA A 205 3.74 7.40 34.52
C ALA A 205 4.24 8.74 35.11
N SER A 206 3.59 9.85 34.75
CA SER A 206 3.87 11.19 35.30
C SER A 206 3.41 11.39 36.76
N GLY A 207 2.91 10.34 37.42
CA GLY A 207 2.64 10.33 38.86
C GLY A 207 1.16 10.44 39.26
N TYR A 208 0.22 10.34 38.32
CA TYR A 208 -1.22 10.39 38.62
C TYR A 208 -1.87 9.03 38.94
N ALA A 209 -1.17 7.89 38.74
CA ALA A 209 -1.57 6.60 39.28
C ALA A 209 -0.37 5.63 39.36
N VAL A 210 -0.06 5.17 40.58
CA VAL A 210 1.10 4.32 40.89
C VAL A 210 0.71 2.85 40.71
N TRP A 211 0.75 2.31 39.50
CA TRP A 211 0.90 0.88 39.18
C TRP A 211 1.30 0.78 37.70
N PHE A 212 2.59 0.57 37.39
CA PHE A 212 3.07 0.59 36.00
C PHE A 212 3.94 -0.61 35.64
N ASP A 213 3.71 -1.13 34.43
CA ASP A 213 4.61 -2.03 33.70
C ASP A 213 5.05 -1.30 32.41
N ASP A 214 6.28 -0.79 32.39
CA ASP A 214 6.86 0.06 31.32
C ASP A 214 6.79 -0.57 29.92
N ARG A 215 6.59 -1.87 29.87
CA ARG A 215 6.57 -2.71 28.67
C ARG A 215 5.40 -2.42 27.73
N ILE A 216 4.23 -1.99 28.24
CA ILE A 216 3.06 -1.72 27.37
C ILE A 216 3.21 -0.37 26.65
N ALA A 217 3.82 0.62 27.30
CA ALA A 217 4.14 1.90 26.70
C ALA A 217 5.15 1.73 25.55
N ILE A 218 6.17 0.89 25.76
CA ILE A 218 7.17 0.55 24.74
C ILE A 218 6.52 -0.21 23.57
N GLY A 219 5.66 -1.19 23.83
CA GLY A 219 4.92 -1.89 22.78
C GLY A 219 4.02 -0.96 21.95
N SER A 220 3.33 -0.03 22.60
CA SER A 220 2.48 0.95 21.93
C SER A 220 3.29 1.96 21.10
N ALA A 221 4.44 2.40 21.61
CA ALA A 221 5.38 3.28 20.90
C ALA A 221 6.00 2.59 19.69
N LEU A 222 6.43 1.34 19.83
CA LEU A 222 6.93 0.52 18.72
C LEU A 222 5.88 0.35 17.63
N PHE A 223 4.62 0.13 18.02
CA PHE A 223 3.52 -0.02 17.06
C PHE A 223 3.20 1.27 16.30
N LEU A 224 3.22 2.42 16.99
CA LEU A 224 3.06 3.73 16.35
C LEU A 224 4.23 4.08 15.43
N PHE A 225 5.45 3.77 15.86
CA PHE A 225 6.65 3.98 15.06
C PHE A 225 6.59 3.13 13.78
N ASN A 226 6.19 1.86 13.90
CA ASN A 226 5.96 0.94 12.77
C ASN A 226 4.95 1.53 11.78
N ASN A 227 3.73 1.89 12.23
CA ASN A 227 2.71 2.45 11.33
C ASN A 227 3.16 3.77 10.66
N THR A 228 3.97 4.59 11.34
CA THR A 228 4.46 5.86 10.78
C THR A 228 5.60 5.62 9.77
N VAL A 229 6.49 4.68 10.05
CA VAL A 229 7.61 4.30 9.16
C VAL A 229 7.09 3.56 7.94
N SER A 230 6.16 2.62 8.07
CA SER A 230 5.57 1.92 6.93
C SER A 230 4.86 2.89 5.98
N ILE A 231 4.10 3.87 6.49
CA ILE A 231 3.49 4.92 5.66
C ILE A 231 4.56 5.83 5.02
N GLY A 232 5.58 6.24 5.78
CA GLY A 232 6.65 7.12 5.30
C GLY A 232 7.65 6.47 4.34
N THR A 233 7.81 5.14 4.37
CA THR A 233 8.70 4.38 3.47
C THR A 233 8.01 4.05 2.14
N ILE A 234 6.67 4.07 2.12
CA ILE A 234 5.84 3.79 0.95
C ILE A 234 5.52 5.06 0.14
N LEU A 235 5.62 6.26 0.74
CA LEU A 235 5.45 7.58 0.09
C LEU A 235 6.75 8.13 -0.51
#